data_AF-A0A535MD97-F1
#
_entry.id   AF-A0A535MD97-F1
#
_cell.length_a   1.000
_cell.length_b   1.000
_cell.length_c   1.000
_cell.angle_alpha   90.00
_cell.angle_beta   90.00
_cell.angle_gamma   90.00
#
_symmetry.space_group_name_H-M   'P 1'
#
loop_
_entity.id
_entity.type
_entity.pdbx_description
1 polymer ?
#
loop_
_entity_poly.entity_id
_entity_poly.type
_entity_poly.pdbx_seq_one_letter_code
_entity_poly.pdbx_strand_id
1 'polypeptide(L)'
;LVRQQIAQLSIEVEAMRLNGLRGLTKVLHGEQPGPEGSVNKLMWSELNQRIAETALDLLGPYATLAEGDERAPLSGRWAHGYLRSRANSIEGGTSEVLRNILAERVLGLPRSR
;
A
#
# COMPACT_ATOMS: atom_id res chain seq x y z
N LEU A 1 -2.33 22.04 -2.36
CA LEU A 1 -2.79 20.69 -2.79
C LEU A 1 -1.66 19.67 -2.71
N VAL A 2 -0.55 19.81 -3.45
CA VAL A 2 0.61 18.89 -3.37
C VAL A 2 1.12 18.64 -1.94
N ARG A 3 1.34 19.71 -1.15
CA ARG A 3 1.79 19.57 0.25
C ARG A 3 0.81 18.75 1.09
N GLN A 4 -0.49 18.94 0.90
CA GLN A 4 -1.53 18.17 1.59
C GLN A 4 -1.52 16.69 1.16
N GLN A 5 -1.35 16.41 -0.14
CA GLN A 5 -1.23 15.04 -0.64
C GLN A 5 -0.02 14.32 -0.02
N ILE A 6 1.16 14.94 -0.03
CA ILE A 6 2.37 14.38 0.57
C ILE A 6 2.20 14.17 2.08
N ALA A 7 1.59 15.13 2.78
CA ALA A 7 1.30 15.01 4.21
C ALA A 7 0.36 13.83 4.50
N GLN A 8 -0.70 13.67 3.71
CA GLN A 8 -1.64 12.56 3.83
C GLN A 8 -0.97 11.20 3.60
N LEU A 9 -0.17 11.07 2.53
CA LEU A 9 0.59 9.84 2.26
C LEU A 9 1.55 9.51 3.40
N SER A 10 2.21 10.53 3.96
CA SER A 10 3.15 10.36 5.08
C SER A 10 2.45 9.89 6.35
N ILE A 11 1.27 10.43 6.66
CA ILE A 11 0.42 9.99 7.78
C ILE A 11 0.04 8.51 7.61
N GLU A 12 -0.32 8.10 6.41
CA GLU A 12 -0.75 6.72 6.13
C GLU A 12 0.41 5.72 6.19
N VAL A 13 1.59 6.09 5.68
CA VAL A 13 2.83 5.30 5.85
C VAL A 13 3.13 5.10 7.33
N GLU A 14 3.01 6.16 8.13
CA GLU A 14 3.27 6.10 9.56
C GLU A 14 2.25 5.22 10.30
N ALA A 15 0.96 5.33 9.95
CA ALA A 15 -0.08 4.45 10.49
C ALA A 15 0.19 2.97 10.19
N MET A 16 0.61 2.66 8.96
CA MET A 16 0.99 1.31 8.54
C MET A 16 2.22 0.80 9.29
N ARG A 17 3.23 1.66 9.50
CA ARG A 17 4.44 1.35 10.28
C ARG A 17 4.08 1.01 11.73
N LEU A 18 3.28 1.85 12.38
CA LEU A 18 2.84 1.65 13.76
C LEU A 18 1.99 0.39 13.92
N ASN A 19 1.08 0.10 12.98
CA ASN A 19 0.32 -1.15 12.99
C ASN A 19 1.22 -2.38 12.81
N GLY A 20 2.23 -2.29 11.95
CA GLY A 20 3.23 -3.35 11.77
C GLY A 20 4.03 -3.59 13.05
N LEU A 21 4.47 -2.52 13.72
CA LEU A 21 5.16 -2.62 15.00
C LEU A 21 4.27 -3.23 16.08
N ARG A 22 2.99 -2.87 16.16
CA ARG A 22 2.03 -3.51 17.07
C ARG A 22 1.97 -5.03 16.86
N GLY A 23 1.87 -5.48 15.60
CA GLY A 23 1.88 -6.91 15.28
C GLY A 23 3.20 -7.59 15.66
N LEU A 24 4.34 -6.96 15.35
CA LEU A 24 5.67 -7.46 15.72
C LEU A 24 5.83 -7.56 17.24
N THR A 25 5.39 -6.55 17.99
CA THR A 25 5.46 -6.54 19.46
C THR A 25 4.71 -7.75 20.03
N LYS A 26 3.51 -8.06 19.56
CA LYS A 26 2.75 -9.25 20.00
C LYS A 26 3.54 -10.55 19.78
N VAL A 27 4.07 -10.73 18.57
CA VAL A 27 4.87 -11.92 18.22
C VAL A 27 6.11 -12.04 19.12
N LEU A 28 6.80 -10.93 19.38
CA LEU A 28 7.97 -10.91 20.28
C LEU A 28 7.61 -11.25 21.73
N HIS A 29 6.36 -11.06 22.16
CA HIS A 29 5.86 -11.49 23.47
C HIS A 29 5.31 -12.94 23.46
N GLY A 30 5.47 -13.67 22.36
CA GLY A 30 4.98 -15.05 22.23
C GLY A 30 3.48 -15.14 21.98
N GLU A 31 2.79 -14.03 21.71
CA GLU A 31 1.39 -14.05 21.30
C GLU A 31 1.25 -14.53 19.85
N GLN A 32 0.08 -15.08 19.54
CA GLN A 32 -0.24 -15.48 18.17
C GLN A 32 -0.36 -14.26 17.25
N PRO A 33 0.13 -14.33 15.99
CA PRO A 33 -0.08 -13.27 15.01
C PRO A 33 -1.57 -12.94 14.84
N GLY A 34 -1.89 -11.65 14.96
CA GLY A 34 -3.25 -11.14 14.79
C GLY A 34 -3.54 -10.64 13.36
N PRO A 35 -4.64 -9.90 13.19
CA PRO A 35 -5.07 -9.39 11.88
C PRO A 35 -4.20 -8.24 11.35
N GLU A 36 -3.21 -7.76 12.11
CA GLU A 36 -2.38 -6.60 11.77
C GLU A 36 -1.72 -6.74 10.39
N GLY A 37 -1.27 -7.95 10.03
CA GLY A 37 -0.69 -8.24 8.72
C GLY A 37 -1.69 -8.07 7.57
N SER A 38 -2.92 -8.59 7.72
CA SER A 38 -3.98 -8.44 6.73
C SER A 38 -4.43 -6.97 6.58
N VAL A 39 -4.52 -6.24 7.69
CA VAL A 39 -4.79 -4.79 7.68
C VAL A 39 -3.68 -4.05 6.92
N ASN A 40 -2.42 -4.32 7.25
CA ASN A 40 -1.29 -3.67 6.60
C ASN A 40 -1.22 -3.97 5.10
N LYS A 41 -1.47 -5.22 4.69
CA LYS A 41 -1.43 -5.57 3.26
C LYS A 41 -2.54 -4.86 2.48
N LEU A 42 -3.75 -4.76 3.05
CA LEU A 42 -4.85 -4.02 2.44
C LEU A 42 -4.49 -2.53 2.31
N MET A 43 -4.07 -1.89 3.40
CA MET A 43 -3.64 -0.48 3.40
C MET A 43 -2.50 -0.21 2.42
N TRP A 44 -1.46 -1.05 2.43
CA TRP A 44 -0.31 -0.93 1.55
C TRP A 44 -0.71 -0.99 0.07
N SER A 45 -1.63 -1.88 -0.29
CA SER A 45 -2.00 -2.08 -1.70
C SER A 45 -2.57 -0.82 -2.35
N GLU A 46 -3.42 -0.10 -1.62
CA GLU A 46 -4.04 1.15 -2.05
C GLU A 46 -3.11 2.36 -1.86
N LEU A 47 -2.34 2.38 -0.76
CA LEU A 47 -1.38 3.44 -0.47
C LEU A 47 -0.27 3.49 -1.52
N ASN A 48 0.29 2.34 -1.91
CA ASN A 48 1.37 2.29 -2.89
C ASN A 48 0.91 2.76 -4.29
N GLN A 49 -0.34 2.49 -4.67
CA GLN A 49 -0.93 3.03 -5.89
C GLN A 49 -1.00 4.56 -5.83
N ARG A 50 -1.53 5.12 -4.74
CA ARG A 50 -1.62 6.58 -4.55
C ARG A 50 -0.25 7.26 -4.46
N ILE A 51 0.76 6.62 -3.88
CA ILE A 51 2.14 7.12 -3.89
C ILE A 51 2.66 7.19 -5.32
N ALA A 52 2.47 6.14 -6.11
CA ALA A 52 2.94 6.10 -7.49
C ALA A 52 2.21 7.13 -8.37
N GLU A 53 0.87 7.25 -8.23
CA GLU A 53 0.06 8.27 -8.89
C GLU A 53 0.53 9.69 -8.54
N THR A 54 0.71 9.98 -7.24
CA THR A 54 1.20 11.28 -6.78
C THR A 54 2.60 11.58 -7.34
N ALA A 55 3.47 10.57 -7.44
CA ALA A 55 4.78 10.75 -8.03
C ALA A 55 4.69 11.10 -9.53
N LEU A 56 3.81 10.44 -10.30
CA LEU A 56 3.58 10.80 -11.70
C LEU A 56 3.07 12.24 -11.85
N ASP A 57 2.10 12.64 -11.02
CA ASP A 57 1.58 14.01 -11.03
C ASP A 57 2.70 15.05 -10.79
N LEU A 58 3.64 14.75 -9.89
CA LEU A 58 4.78 15.62 -9.58
C LEU A 58 5.82 15.67 -10.70
N LEU A 59 5.99 14.58 -11.46
CA LEU A 59 6.90 14.54 -12.60
C LEU A 59 6.36 15.25 -13.84
N GLY A 60 5.04 15.46 -13.91
CA GLY A 60 4.39 16.20 -14.99
C GLY A 60 4.72 15.62 -16.38
N PRO A 61 5.27 16.41 -17.32
CA PRO A 61 5.59 15.92 -18.67
C PRO A 61 6.55 14.73 -18.73
N TYR A 62 7.34 14.50 -17.68
CA TYR A 62 8.31 13.41 -17.63
C TYR A 62 7.72 12.10 -17.06
N ALA A 63 6.46 12.11 -16.62
CA ALA A 63 5.81 11.00 -15.92
C ALA A 63 5.74 9.70 -16.73
N THR A 64 5.62 9.80 -18.05
CA THR A 64 5.50 8.64 -18.95
C THR A 64 6.84 8.13 -19.48
N LEU A 65 7.94 8.79 -19.13
CA LEU A 65 9.27 8.35 -19.56
C LEU A 65 9.68 7.10 -18.78
N ALA A 66 10.00 6.06 -19.54
CA ALA A 66 10.33 4.74 -19.02
C ALA A 66 11.85 4.53 -18.93
N GLU A 67 12.23 3.38 -18.39
CA GLU A 67 13.61 2.90 -18.40
C GLU A 67 14.16 2.90 -19.84
N GLY A 68 15.38 3.42 -20.01
CA GLY A 68 16.03 3.56 -21.31
C GLY A 68 15.92 4.95 -21.97
N ASP A 69 15.05 5.85 -21.50
CA ASP A 69 15.09 7.27 -21.92
C ASP A 69 16.01 8.05 -20.96
N GLU A 70 17.02 8.75 -21.51
CA GLU A 70 17.99 9.54 -20.72
C GLU A 70 17.33 10.67 -19.91
N ARG A 71 16.14 11.11 -20.32
CA ARG A 71 15.36 12.15 -19.64
C ARG A 71 14.45 11.58 -18.57
N ALA A 72 14.35 10.25 -18.44
CA ALA A 72 13.48 9.60 -17.47
C ALA A 72 13.96 9.86 -16.04
N PRO A 73 13.15 10.55 -15.21
CA PRO A 73 13.50 10.80 -13.81
C PRO A 73 13.67 9.48 -13.06
N LEU A 74 14.76 9.36 -12.30
CA LEU A 74 15.09 8.16 -11.53
C LEU A 74 15.02 6.89 -12.41
N SER A 75 15.51 6.97 -13.65
CA SER A 75 15.58 5.86 -14.61
C SER A 75 14.21 5.22 -14.89
N GLY A 76 13.13 6.00 -14.90
CA GLY A 76 11.78 5.51 -15.19
C GLY A 76 11.12 4.74 -14.04
N ARG A 77 11.71 4.77 -12.84
CA ARG A 77 11.23 4.04 -11.65
C ARG A 77 9.75 4.29 -11.35
N TRP A 78 9.29 5.54 -11.48
CA TRP A 78 7.91 5.90 -11.15
C TRP A 78 6.91 5.47 -12.22
N ALA A 79 7.27 5.54 -13.50
CA ALA A 79 6.45 5.01 -14.59
C ALA A 79 6.24 3.49 -14.44
N HIS A 80 7.34 2.75 -14.22
CA HIS A 80 7.27 1.33 -13.93
C HIS A 80 6.50 1.05 -12.63
N GLY A 81 6.80 1.79 -11.56
CA GLY A 81 6.16 1.64 -10.25
C GLY A 81 4.64 1.82 -10.29
N TYR A 82 4.15 2.80 -11.06
CA TYR A 82 2.72 3.00 -11.29
C TYR A 82 2.07 1.77 -11.93
N LEU A 83 2.62 1.28 -13.04
CA LEU A 83 2.10 0.09 -13.72
C LEU A 83 2.15 -1.14 -12.80
N ARG A 84 3.26 -1.35 -12.10
CA ARG A 84 3.44 -2.51 -11.21
C ARG A 84 2.52 -2.45 -9.99
N SER A 85 2.22 -1.26 -9.48
CA SER A 85 1.38 -1.08 -8.29
C SER A 85 -0.05 -1.61 -8.47
N ARG A 86 -0.53 -1.74 -9.72
CA ARG A 86 -1.85 -2.28 -10.04
C ARG A 86 -2.02 -3.73 -9.59
N ALA A 87 -0.95 -4.53 -9.63
CA ALA A 87 -1.01 -5.91 -9.17
C ALA A 87 -1.11 -6.04 -7.63
N ASN A 88 -0.77 -4.98 -6.87
CA ASN A 88 -0.75 -5.02 -5.39
C ASN A 88 -2.12 -5.35 -4.78
N SER A 89 -3.21 -4.94 -5.43
CA SER A 89 -4.58 -5.21 -4.96
C SER A 89 -5.03 -6.65 -5.19
N ILE A 90 -4.26 -7.44 -5.95
CA ILE A 90 -4.55 -8.82 -6.34
C ILE A 90 -3.56 -9.80 -5.69
N GLU A 91 -2.26 -9.50 -5.80
CA GLU A 91 -1.21 -10.40 -5.38
C GLU A 91 -1.16 -10.59 -3.85
N GLY A 92 -0.74 -11.77 -3.41
CA GLY A 92 -0.69 -12.10 -1.98
C GLY A 92 -2.07 -12.15 -1.30
N GLY A 93 -3.13 -12.35 -2.09
CA GLY A 93 -4.53 -12.35 -1.65
C GLY A 93 -5.23 -11.05 -2.03
N THR A 94 -6.37 -11.12 -2.73
CA THR A 94 -7.02 -9.90 -3.23
C THR A 94 -7.54 -9.01 -2.11
N SER A 95 -7.72 -7.73 -2.42
CA SER A 95 -8.25 -6.74 -1.46
C SER A 95 -9.64 -7.13 -0.95
N GLU A 96 -10.47 -7.72 -1.81
CA GLU A 96 -11.80 -8.24 -1.48
C GLU A 96 -11.70 -9.41 -0.49
N VAL A 97 -10.82 -10.38 -0.74
CA VAL A 97 -10.61 -11.52 0.16
C VAL A 97 -10.12 -11.04 1.54
N LEU A 98 -9.22 -10.05 1.58
CA LEU A 98 -8.73 -9.49 2.85
C LEU A 98 -9.83 -8.74 3.60
N ARG A 99 -10.68 -7.98 2.91
CA ARG A 99 -11.85 -7.33 3.54
C ARG A 99 -12.79 -8.37 4.14
N ASN A 100 -13.02 -9.50 3.46
CA ASN A 100 -13.82 -10.60 4.02
C ASN A 100 -13.15 -11.21 5.26
N ILE A 101 -11.84 -11.47 5.22
CA ILE A 101 -11.09 -11.98 6.38
C ILE A 101 -11.20 -11.01 7.56
N LEU A 102 -11.07 -9.71 7.33
CA LEU A 102 -11.18 -8.70 8.39
C LEU A 102 -12.62 -8.59 8.91
N ALA A 103 -13.62 -8.65 8.04
CA ALA A 103 -15.03 -8.70 8.42
C ALA A 103 -15.32 -9.87 9.36
N GLU A 104 -14.83 -11.07 9.03
CA GLU A 104 -15.05 -12.27 9.85
C GLU A 104 -14.23 -12.25 11.15
N ARG A 105 -12.92 -12.00 11.06
CA ARG A 105 -11.99 -12.19 12.18
C ARG A 105 -11.89 -10.98 13.12
N VAL A 106 -12.19 -9.78 12.63
CA VAL A 106 -12.09 -8.55 13.43
C VAL A 106 -13.47 -8.03 13.80
N LEU A 107 -14.40 -8.01 12.85
CA LEU A 107 -15.75 -7.48 13.07
C LEU A 107 -16.76 -8.56 13.50
N GLY A 108 -16.41 -9.84 13.47
CA GLY A 108 -17.30 -10.93 13.86
C GLY A 108 -18.48 -11.16 12.91
N LEU A 109 -18.37 -10.70 11.66
CA LEU A 109 -19.42 -10.87 10.67
C LEU A 109 -19.51 -12.34 10.19
N PRO A 110 -20.69 -12.82 9.77
CA PRO A 110 -20.81 -14.15 9.17
C PRO A 110 -19.98 -14.28 7.89
N ARG A 111 -19.53 -15.51 7.58
CA ARG A 111 -18.85 -15.81 6.31
C ARG A 111 -19.71 -15.39 5.12
N SER A 112 -19.10 -14.68 4.17
CA SER A 112 -19.71 -14.44 2.86
C SER A 112 -19.91 -15.79 2.13
N ARG A 113 -21.09 -16.01 1.55
CA ARG A 113 -21.36 -17.15 0.67
C ARG A 113 -20.80 -16.94 -0.72
#